data_AF-A0A5Y2E2Z2-F1
#
_entry.id   AF-A0A5Y2E2Z2-F1
#
_cell.length_a   1.000
_cell.length_b   1.000
_cell.length_c   1.000
_cell.angle_alpha   90.00
_cell.angle_beta   90.00
_cell.angle_gamma   90.00
#
_symmetry.space_group_name_H-M   'P 1'
#
loop_
_entity.id
_entity.type
_entity.pdbx_description
1 polymer ?
#
loop_
_entity_poly.entity_id
_entity_poly.type
_entity_poly.pdbx_seq_one_letter_code
_entity_poly.pdbx_strand_id
1 'polypeptide(L)'
;LNCAPDVHAIKEALALALPSVQGQMENLAVDMGYTPGVLALFYKVAIGSGVAPLVIFMGVGAMTDFGPLLANPRTLLLGAAAQFGIFATVLGALTLNYFGLI
;
A
#
# COMPACT_ATOMS: atom_id res chain seq x y z
N LEU A 1 11.26 3.17 42.04
CA LEU A 1 12.06 2.34 41.10
C LEU A 1 11.27 1.17 40.48
N ASN A 2 9.95 1.06 40.64
CA ASN A 2 9.13 0.05 39.96
C ASN A 2 7.87 0.71 39.38
N CYS A 3 8.03 1.53 38.34
CA CYS A 3 6.92 1.84 37.47
C CYS A 3 7.07 0.89 36.28
N ALA A 4 6.12 -0.03 36.09
CA ALA A 4 6.09 -0.86 34.90
C ALA A 4 6.24 0.05 33.68
N PRO A 5 7.12 -0.28 32.71
CA PRO A 5 7.33 0.59 31.57
C PRO A 5 5.99 0.78 30.86
N ASP A 6 5.57 2.04 30.72
CA ASP A 6 4.28 2.37 30.13
C ASP A 6 4.25 1.82 28.70
N VAL A 7 3.31 0.91 28.45
CA VAL A 7 3.17 0.22 27.16
C VAL A 7 2.97 1.22 26.02
N HIS A 8 2.35 2.38 26.32
CA HIS A 8 2.16 3.44 25.33
C HIS A 8 3.48 4.14 24.98
N ALA A 9 4.31 4.44 25.98
CA ALA A 9 5.64 5.02 25.77
C ALA A 9 6.55 4.08 24.97
N ILE A 10 6.49 2.76 25.23
CA ILE A 10 7.26 1.77 24.45
C ILE A 10 6.76 1.73 23.00
N LYS A 11 5.44 1.76 22.77
CA LYS A 11 4.85 1.72 21.43
C LYS A 11 5.20 2.96 20.61
N GLU A 12 5.22 4.13 21.25
CA GLU A 12 5.59 5.39 20.60
C GLU A 12 7.09 5.44 20.27
N ALA A 13 7.94 5.03 21.22
CA ALA A 13 9.38 4.88 20.97
C ALA A 13 9.66 3.86 19.86
N LEU A 14 8.88 2.78 19.76
CA LEU A 14 8.96 1.78 18.70
C LEU A 14 8.53 2.35 17.34
N ALA A 15 7.47 3.17 17.29
CA ALA A 15 6.99 3.80 16.07
C ALA A 15 8.00 4.78 15.46
N LEU A 16 8.82 5.42 16.32
CA LEU A 16 9.89 6.34 15.90
C LEU A 16 11.23 5.64 15.63
N ALA A 17 11.37 4.37 15.98
CA ALA A 17 12.60 3.60 15.77
C ALA A 17 12.84 3.30 14.28
N LEU A 18 14.11 3.05 13.92
CA LEU A 18 14.45 2.62 12.57
C LEU A 18 13.75 1.30 12.21
N PRO A 19 13.39 1.09 10.93
CA PRO A 19 12.71 -0.12 10.48
C PRO A 19 13.55 -1.40 10.70
N SER A 20 14.88 -1.31 10.73
CA SER A 20 15.75 -2.43 11.09
C SER A 20 15.56 -2.88 12.53
N VAL A 21 15.41 -1.92 13.45
CA VAL A 21 15.24 -2.15 14.89
C VAL A 21 13.85 -2.73 15.18
N GLN A 22 12.82 -2.27 14.44
CA GLN A 22 11.48 -2.85 14.50
C GLN A 22 11.48 -4.33 14.06
N GLY A 23 12.14 -4.65 12.94
CA GLY A 23 12.23 -6.04 12.45
C GLY A 23 13.00 -6.98 13.38
N GLN A 24 14.07 -6.50 14.02
CA GLN A 24 14.81 -7.28 15.02
C GLN A 24 13.96 -7.58 16.26
N MET A 25 13.17 -6.61 16.73
CA MET A 25 12.24 -6.83 17.84
C MET A 25 11.11 -7.78 17.50
N GLU A 26 10.57 -7.73 16.28
CA GLU A 26 9.56 -8.70 15.84
C GLU A 26 10.13 -10.12 15.84
N ASN A 27 11.35 -10.33 15.34
CA ASN A 27 12.00 -11.64 15.37
C ASN A 27 12.22 -12.16 16.80
N LEU A 28 12.64 -11.28 17.72
CA LEU A 28 12.79 -11.61 19.13
C LEU A 28 11.44 -11.95 19.78
N ALA A 29 10.37 -11.20 19.46
CA ALA A 29 9.03 -11.46 19.96
C ALA A 29 8.52 -12.84 19.52
N VAL A 30 8.76 -13.21 18.25
CA VAL A 30 8.40 -14.52 17.71
C VAL A 30 9.20 -15.64 18.39
N ASP A 31 10.49 -15.45 18.64
CA ASP A 31 11.33 -16.44 19.36
C ASP A 31 10.85 -16.66 20.80
N MET A 32 10.30 -15.63 21.44
CA MET A 32 9.62 -15.71 22.74
C MET A 32 8.21 -16.30 22.68
N GLY A 33 7.73 -16.73 21.50
CA GLY A 33 6.40 -17.32 21.29
C GLY A 33 5.27 -16.32 21.05
N TYR A 34 5.57 -15.02 20.96
CA TYR A 34 4.57 -13.99 20.63
C TYR A 34 4.41 -13.86 19.12
N THR A 35 3.36 -14.47 18.58
CA THR A 35 2.99 -14.35 17.17
C THR A 35 1.93 -13.27 16.98
N PRO A 36 2.03 -12.39 15.95
CA PRO A 36 0.97 -11.47 15.62
C PRO A 36 -0.34 -12.19 15.29
N GLY A 37 -1.47 -11.66 15.76
CA GLY A 37 -2.79 -12.20 15.44
C GLY A 37 -3.10 -12.13 13.94
N VAL A 38 -4.05 -12.96 13.49
CA VAL A 38 -4.42 -13.07 12.06
C VAL A 38 -4.74 -11.70 11.43
N LEU A 39 -5.46 -10.82 12.13
CA LEU A 39 -5.80 -9.50 11.64
C LEU A 39 -4.57 -8.59 11.50
N ALA A 40 -3.63 -8.67 12.44
CA ALA A 40 -2.38 -7.90 12.39
C ALA A 40 -1.50 -8.37 11.21
N LEU A 41 -1.45 -9.68 10.97
CA LEU A 41 -0.74 -10.25 9.83
C LEU A 41 -1.38 -9.85 8.50
N PHE A 42 -2.71 -9.92 8.40
CA PHE A 42 -3.45 -9.42 7.23
C PHE A 42 -3.19 -7.94 7.00
N TYR A 43 -3.26 -7.08 8.02
CA TYR A 43 -2.99 -5.66 7.87
C TYR A 43 -1.55 -5.42 7.36
N LYS A 44 -0.56 -6.06 7.98
CA LYS A 44 0.87 -5.92 7.62
C LYS A 44 1.12 -6.33 6.17
N VAL A 45 0.58 -7.47 5.74
CA VAL A 45 0.76 -7.96 4.37
C VAL A 45 -0.12 -7.16 3.40
N ALA A 46 -1.43 -7.14 3.58
CA ALA A 46 -2.37 -6.55 2.63
C ALA A 46 -2.20 -5.03 2.46
N ILE A 47 -2.15 -4.29 3.58
CA ILE A 47 -2.15 -2.83 3.60
C ILE A 47 -0.72 -2.30 3.77
N GLY A 48 0.02 -2.83 4.74
CA GLY A 48 1.38 -2.37 5.06
C GLY A 48 2.37 -2.54 3.91
N SER A 49 2.28 -3.63 3.14
CA SER A 49 3.08 -3.80 1.92
C SER A 49 2.44 -3.22 0.65
N GLY A 50 1.16 -2.85 0.70
CA GLY A 50 0.40 -2.40 -0.47
C GLY A 50 0.10 -3.50 -1.49
N VAL A 51 0.29 -4.78 -1.17
CA VAL A 51 0.08 -5.90 -2.10
C VAL A 51 -1.39 -6.18 -2.41
N ALA A 52 -2.32 -5.80 -1.53
CA ALA A 52 -3.73 -6.16 -1.70
C ALA A 52 -4.35 -5.57 -2.98
N PRO A 53 -4.25 -4.25 -3.27
CA PRO A 53 -4.74 -3.71 -4.53
C PRO A 53 -4.12 -4.39 -5.76
N LEU A 54 -2.82 -4.72 -5.71
CA LEU A 54 -2.12 -5.36 -6.82
C LEU A 54 -2.66 -6.76 -7.11
N VAL A 55 -2.83 -7.58 -6.08
CA VAL A 55 -3.36 -8.95 -6.21
C VAL A 55 -4.82 -8.92 -6.64
N ILE A 56 -5.62 -7.96 -6.15
CA ILE A 56 -7.01 -7.79 -6.56
C ILE A 56 -7.08 -7.44 -8.05
N PHE A 57 -6.32 -6.44 -8.52
CA PHE A 57 -6.34 -6.05 -9.93
C PHE A 57 -5.74 -7.12 -10.85
N MET A 58 -4.73 -7.86 -10.39
CA MET A 58 -4.22 -9.03 -11.10
C MET A 58 -5.29 -10.13 -11.20
N GLY A 59 -5.99 -10.44 -10.11
CA GLY A 59 -7.04 -11.47 -10.08
C GLY A 59 -8.26 -11.10 -10.93
N VAL A 60 -8.75 -9.87 -10.81
CA VAL A 60 -9.85 -9.36 -11.65
C VAL A 60 -9.42 -9.30 -13.11
N GLY A 61 -8.21 -8.79 -13.40
CA GLY A 61 -7.66 -8.73 -14.77
C GLY A 61 -7.43 -10.09 -15.40
N ALA A 62 -7.14 -11.13 -14.61
CA ALA A 62 -7.05 -12.51 -15.10
C ALA A 62 -8.42 -13.11 -15.44
N MET A 63 -9.50 -12.62 -14.83
CA MET A 63 -10.88 -13.04 -15.14
C MET A 63 -11.51 -12.26 -16.30
N THR A 64 -10.94 -11.11 -16.68
CA THR A 64 -11.42 -10.36 -17.84
C THR A 64 -10.95 -10.99 -19.14
N ASP A 65 -11.89 -11.32 -20.02
CA ASP A 65 -11.58 -11.83 -21.36
C ASP A 65 -10.97 -10.71 -22.21
N PHE A 66 -9.67 -10.82 -22.51
CA PHE A 66 -8.97 -9.91 -23.40
C PHE A 66 -9.21 -10.21 -24.89
N GLY A 67 -9.96 -11.25 -25.26
CA GLY A 67 -10.24 -11.62 -26.65
C GLY A 67 -10.74 -10.46 -27.52
N PRO A 68 -11.76 -9.69 -27.09
CA PRO A 68 -12.19 -8.47 -27.79
C PRO A 68 -11.15 -7.33 -27.81
N LEU A 69 -10.27 -7.30 -26.81
CA LEU A 69 -9.22 -6.29 -26.62
C LEU A 69 -7.98 -6.58 -27.50
N LEU A 70 -7.65 -7.86 -27.70
CA LEU A 70 -6.58 -8.34 -28.57
C LEU A 70 -7.01 -8.39 -30.04
N ALA A 71 -8.28 -8.70 -30.32
CA ALA A 71 -8.80 -8.76 -31.69
C ALA A 71 -8.94 -7.37 -32.35
N ASN A 72 -9.13 -6.31 -31.56
CA ASN A 72 -9.28 -4.93 -32.06
C ASN A 72 -8.33 -3.97 -31.32
N PRO A 73 -7.14 -3.65 -31.87
CA PRO A 73 -6.12 -2.86 -31.17
C PRO A 73 -6.55 -1.42 -30.83
N ARG A 74 -7.65 -0.92 -31.40
CA ARG A 74 -8.23 0.39 -31.05
C ARG A 74 -8.75 0.43 -29.61
N THR A 75 -9.21 -0.69 -29.05
CA THR A 75 -9.72 -0.73 -27.66
C THR A 75 -8.58 -0.70 -26.65
N LEU A 76 -7.40 -1.23 -27.03
CA LEU A 76 -6.17 -1.09 -26.23
C LEU A 76 -5.72 0.37 -26.10
N LEU A 77 -5.86 1.15 -27.19
CA LEU A 77 -5.58 2.59 -27.16
C LEU A 77 -6.52 3.36 -26.23
N LEU A 78 -7.77 2.91 -26.05
CA LEU A 78 -8.70 3.50 -25.07
C LEU A 78 -8.21 3.26 -23.63
N GLY A 79 -7.65 2.08 -23.34
CA GLY A 79 -7.01 1.79 -22.05
C GLY A 79 -5.79 2.68 -21.78
N ALA A 80 -4.96 2.93 -22.81
CA ALA A 80 -3.85 3.88 -22.71
C ALA A 80 -4.33 5.33 -22.52
N ALA A 81 -5.41 5.72 -23.20
CA ALA A 81 -6.03 7.04 -23.02
C ALA A 81 -6.56 7.25 -21.59
N ALA A 82 -7.05 6.20 -20.92
CA ALA A 82 -7.48 6.28 -19.53
C ALA A 82 -6.32 6.63 -18.57
N GLN A 83 -5.14 6.03 -18.78
CA GLN A 83 -3.95 6.35 -17.98
C GLN A 83 -3.48 7.80 -18.24
N PHE A 84 -3.51 8.25 -19.48
CA PHE A 84 -3.21 9.64 -19.82
C PHE A 84 -4.16 10.63 -19.13
N GLY A 85 -5.45 10.31 -19.05
CA GLY A 85 -6.46 11.14 -18.38
C GLY A 85 -6.16 11.38 -16.89
N ILE A 86 -5.74 10.34 -16.15
CA ILE A 86 -5.40 10.48 -14.73
C ILE A 86 -4.17 11.38 -14.54
N PHE A 87 -3.14 11.23 -15.37
CA PHE A 87 -1.97 12.10 -15.27
C PHE A 87 -2.27 13.55 -15.69
N ALA A 88 -3.11 13.73 -16.71
CA ALA A 88 -3.51 15.06 -17.17
C ALA A 88 -4.27 15.85 -16.10
N THR A 89 -5.15 15.21 -15.32
CA THR A 89 -5.86 15.89 -14.23
C THR A 89 -4.94 16.25 -13.07
N VAL A 90 -3.99 15.38 -12.70
CA VAL A 90 -3.00 15.69 -11.66
C VAL A 90 -2.10 16.85 -12.08
N LEU A 91 -1.55 16.81 -13.30
CA LEU A 91 -0.73 17.90 -13.84
C LEU A 91 -1.54 19.20 -13.97
N GLY A 92 -2.79 19.11 -14.41
CA GLY A 92 -3.69 20.26 -14.48
C GLY A 92 -4.00 20.87 -13.13
N ALA A 93 -4.23 20.05 -12.10
CA ALA A 93 -4.42 20.54 -10.74
C ALA A 93 -3.17 21.24 -10.20
N LEU A 94 -1.98 20.66 -10.44
CA LEU A 94 -0.70 21.27 -10.04
C LEU A 94 -0.45 22.61 -10.75
N THR A 95 -0.79 22.72 -12.05
CA THR A 95 -0.62 23.97 -12.80
C THR A 95 -1.61 25.03 -12.35
N LEU A 96 -2.88 24.69 -12.15
CA LEU A 96 -3.90 25.60 -11.60
C LEU A 96 -3.51 26.11 -10.22
N ASN A 97 -2.94 25.25 -9.37
CA ASN A 97 -2.43 25.64 -8.06
C ASN A 97 -1.22 26.58 -8.16
N TYR A 98 -0.29 26.31 -9.08
CA TYR A 98 0.84 27.20 -9.33
C TYR A 98 0.41 28.60 -9.79
N PHE A 99 -0.67 28.69 -10.59
CA PHE A 99 -1.26 29.97 -11.01
C PHE A 99 -2.20 30.61 -9.97
N GLY A 100 -2.41 29.98 -8.81
CA GLY A 100 -3.24 30.51 -7.72
C GLY A 100 -4.74 30.53 -8.02
N LEU A 101 -5.20 29.72 -8.97
CA LEU A 101 -6.62 29.59 -9.32
C LEU A 101 -7.37 28.66 -8.36
N ILE A 102 -6.65 27.73 -7.72
CA ILE A 102 -7.09 26.83 -6.65
C ILE A 102 -5.98 26.65 -5.61
#